data_AF-A0A6G1SMX5-F1
#
_entry.id   AF-A0A6G1SMX5-F1
#
_cell.length_a   1.000
_cell.length_b   1.000
_cell.length_c   1.000
_cell.angle_alpha   90.00
_cell.angle_beta   90.00
_cell.angle_gamma   90.00
#
_symmetry.space_group_name_H-M   'P 1'
#
loop_
_entity.id
_entity.type
_entity.pdbx_description
1 polymer ?
#
loop_
_entity_poly.entity_id
_entity_poly.type
_entity_poly.pdbx_seq_one_letter_code
_entity_poly.pdbx_strand_id
1 'polypeptide(L)'
;MPTSRKALSAIRTIAPCISNPIITKQHPRNPRESSDAAAIKSYNDIPTKKSFLPSQMGLIMSGGPGYLHEHCDNRHKQLGPIFREKLGSTEMVFIANTDMIRTVIANEGPLPHHNVPEAWLLYNQVKGISRGLFFQVGEPWLKLRRAFNKVLLADPGQTT
;
A
#
# COMPACT_ATOMS: atom_id res chain seq x y z
N MET A 1 34.34 47.34 -2.03
CA MET A 1 34.41 45.86 -2.18
C MET A 1 33.06 45.25 -1.85
N PRO A 2 32.15 45.02 -2.81
CA PRO A 2 30.88 44.35 -2.55
C PRO A 2 30.98 42.88 -2.97
N THR A 3 30.95 41.95 -2.01
CA THR A 3 30.84 40.52 -2.30
C THR A 3 29.37 40.08 -2.23
N SER A 4 28.79 40.04 -3.42
CA SER A 4 27.52 39.38 -3.77
C SER A 4 27.46 37.95 -3.21
N ARG A 5 26.50 37.68 -2.32
CA ARG A 5 26.00 36.32 -2.06
C ARG A 5 24.63 36.19 -2.73
N LYS A 6 24.63 35.78 -4.01
CA LYS A 6 23.43 35.23 -4.64
C LYS A 6 23.19 33.83 -4.06
N ALA A 7 22.30 33.72 -3.08
CA ALA A 7 21.76 32.44 -2.65
C ALA A 7 20.76 31.98 -3.72
N LEU A 8 21.24 31.19 -4.68
CA LEU A 8 20.41 30.32 -5.51
C LEU A 8 19.83 29.24 -4.60
N SER A 9 18.56 29.35 -4.22
CA SER A 9 17.80 28.20 -3.73
C SER A 9 16.64 28.00 -4.68
N ALA A 10 16.86 27.11 -5.65
CA ALA A 10 15.84 26.61 -6.53
C ALA A 10 14.69 26.04 -5.70
N ILE A 11 13.54 26.70 -5.73
CA ILE A 11 12.27 26.11 -5.32
C ILE A 11 12.01 24.99 -6.34
N ARG A 12 12.47 23.78 -6.00
CA ARG A 12 12.12 22.59 -6.76
C ARG A 12 10.68 22.29 -6.39
N THR A 13 9.76 22.74 -7.24
CA THR A 13 8.34 22.43 -7.18
C THR A 13 8.17 20.95 -6.82
N ILE A 14 7.42 20.68 -5.75
CA ILE A 14 6.96 19.34 -5.41
C ILE A 14 6.10 18.91 -6.59
N ALA A 15 6.66 18.15 -7.52
CA ALA A 15 5.86 17.42 -8.47
C ALA A 15 5.00 16.47 -7.63
N PRO A 16 3.66 16.52 -7.72
CA PRO A 16 2.86 15.44 -7.17
C PRO A 16 3.39 14.17 -7.86
N CYS A 17 3.81 13.19 -7.07
CA CYS A 17 4.08 11.87 -7.59
C CYS A 17 2.72 11.36 -8.07
N ILE A 18 2.42 11.63 -9.34
CA ILE A 18 1.27 11.10 -10.04
C ILE A 18 1.40 9.60 -9.85
N SER A 19 0.43 9.02 -9.15
CA SER A 19 0.24 7.59 -9.10
C SER A 19 0.31 7.09 -10.54
N ASN A 20 1.39 6.39 -10.88
CA ASN A 20 1.50 5.77 -12.18
C ASN A 20 0.25 4.89 -12.36
N PRO A 21 -0.44 4.96 -13.52
CA PRO A 21 -1.57 4.10 -13.77
C PRO A 21 -1.11 2.65 -13.60
N ILE A 22 -1.90 1.88 -12.87
CA ILE A 22 -1.71 0.44 -12.64
C ILE A 22 -1.77 -0.24 -14.01
N ILE A 23 -0.63 -0.39 -14.69
CA ILE A 23 -0.50 -1.27 -15.83
C ILE A 23 -0.12 -2.64 -15.27
N THR A 24 -1.10 -3.35 -14.74
CA THR A 24 -0.98 -4.79 -14.50
C THR A 24 -0.96 -5.48 -15.85
N LYS A 25 0.19 -6.04 -16.25
CA LYS A 25 0.23 -7.09 -17.26
C LYS A 25 -0.62 -8.24 -16.72
N GLN A 26 -1.71 -8.56 -17.41
CA GLN A 26 -2.62 -9.64 -17.01
C GLN A 26 -1.82 -10.95 -16.94
N HIS A 27 -1.74 -11.52 -15.74
CA HIS A 27 -1.22 -12.87 -15.52
C HIS A 27 -2.28 -13.89 -16.03
N PRO A 28 -1.89 -15.00 -16.68
CA PRO A 28 -2.85 -15.96 -17.22
C PRO A 28 -3.75 -16.54 -16.13
N ARG A 29 -5.07 -16.48 -16.36
CA ARG A 29 -6.12 -16.97 -15.45
C ARG A 29 -6.01 -18.48 -15.23
N ASN A 30 -6.15 -18.91 -13.98
CA ASN A 30 -6.27 -20.32 -13.60
C ASN A 30 -7.67 -20.85 -13.99
N PRO A 31 -7.81 -22.02 -14.67
CA PRO A 31 -9.09 -22.50 -15.20
C PRO A 31 -10.17 -22.96 -14.19
N ARG A 32 -10.03 -22.70 -12.89
CA ARG A 32 -10.88 -23.29 -11.83
C ARG A 32 -11.93 -22.36 -11.21
N GLU A 33 -12.30 -21.27 -11.86
CA GLU A 33 -13.47 -20.47 -11.43
C GLU A 33 -14.63 -20.69 -12.41
N SER A 34 -15.40 -21.76 -12.15
CA SER A 34 -16.66 -22.02 -12.82
C SER A 34 -17.73 -22.40 -11.80
N SER A 35 -18.32 -21.40 -11.15
CA SER A 35 -19.73 -21.41 -10.72
C SER A 35 -20.14 -19.99 -10.32
N ASP A 36 -21.14 -19.47 -11.04
CA ASP A 36 -21.85 -18.21 -10.83
C ASP A 36 -21.10 -16.94 -11.25
N ALA A 37 -21.16 -16.66 -12.56
CA ALA A 37 -20.98 -15.33 -13.12
C ALA A 37 -22.13 -14.38 -12.70
N ALA A 38 -22.38 -14.27 -11.39
CA ALA A 38 -23.08 -13.11 -10.86
C ALA A 38 -22.33 -11.88 -11.37
N ALA A 39 -23.06 -10.96 -11.99
CA ALA A 39 -22.49 -9.78 -12.64
C ALA A 39 -21.42 -9.14 -11.74
N ILE A 40 -20.19 -9.06 -12.23
CA ILE A 40 -19.05 -8.53 -11.48
C ILE A 40 -19.42 -7.10 -11.06
N LYS A 41 -19.48 -6.87 -9.75
CA LYS A 41 -19.78 -5.55 -9.19
C LYS A 41 -18.60 -4.61 -9.40
N SER A 42 -18.90 -3.34 -9.59
CA SER A 42 -17.89 -2.30 -9.79
C SER A 42 -17.21 -1.93 -8.48
N TYR A 43 -16.05 -1.28 -8.56
CA TYR A 43 -15.33 -0.74 -7.39
C TYR A 43 -16.22 0.13 -6.49
N ASN A 44 -17.08 0.94 -7.12
CA ASN A 44 -17.96 1.86 -6.41
C ASN A 44 -19.05 1.15 -5.59
N ASP A 45 -19.32 -0.12 -5.89
CA ASP A 45 -20.29 -0.96 -5.18
C ASP A 45 -19.71 -1.58 -3.91
N ILE A 46 -18.40 -1.44 -3.67
CA ILE A 46 -17.78 -1.86 -2.41
C ILE A 46 -18.38 -0.99 -1.28
N PRO A 47 -18.89 -1.62 -0.19
CA PRO A 47 -19.48 -0.91 0.92
C PRO A 47 -18.57 0.18 1.47
N THR A 48 -19.14 1.37 1.70
CA THR A 48 -18.45 2.49 2.35
C THR A 48 -19.40 3.15 3.32
N LYS A 49 -18.87 3.76 4.39
CA LYS A 49 -19.71 4.51 5.33
C LYS A 49 -20.21 5.76 4.61
N LYS A 50 -21.52 5.81 4.33
CA LYS A 50 -22.18 7.02 3.85
C LYS A 50 -22.31 7.98 5.03
N SER A 51 -21.32 8.85 5.22
CA SER A 51 -21.36 9.88 6.25
C SER A 51 -20.87 11.20 5.67
N PHE A 52 -21.51 12.29 6.08
CA PHE A 52 -21.04 13.64 5.77
C PHE A 52 -19.74 13.98 6.51
N LEU A 53 -19.45 13.27 7.60
CA LEU A 53 -18.21 13.43 8.34
C LEU A 53 -17.10 12.62 7.67
N PRO A 54 -15.89 13.21 7.53
CA PRO A 54 -14.71 12.46 7.13
C PRO A 54 -14.49 11.27 8.07
N SER A 55 -14.24 10.10 7.50
CA SER A 55 -13.77 8.87 8.17
C SER A 55 -12.72 9.12 9.26
N GLN A 56 -11.74 9.96 8.95
CA GLN A 56 -10.63 10.36 9.81
C GLN A 56 -11.09 11.01 11.11
N MET A 57 -12.21 11.74 11.08
CA MET A 57 -12.77 12.37 12.27
C MET A 57 -13.16 11.30 13.30
N GLY A 58 -13.76 10.20 12.84
CA GLY A 58 -14.11 9.07 13.69
C GLY A 58 -12.88 8.41 14.31
N LEU A 59 -11.81 8.24 13.53
CA LEU A 59 -10.55 7.67 14.02
C LEU A 59 -9.88 8.61 15.06
N ILE A 60 -9.86 9.92 14.80
CA ILE A 60 -9.30 10.92 15.74
C ILE A 60 -10.09 10.93 17.05
N MET A 61 -11.42 10.96 16.97
CA MET A 61 -12.29 10.92 18.16
C MET A 61 -12.13 9.63 18.98
N SER A 62 -11.76 8.53 18.33
CA SER A 62 -11.52 7.23 18.98
C SER A 62 -10.12 7.09 19.60
N GLY A 63 -9.29 8.16 19.60
CA GLY A 63 -7.93 8.14 20.15
C GLY A 63 -6.81 8.16 19.10
N GLY A 64 -7.14 8.35 17.83
CA GLY A 64 -6.17 8.54 16.75
C GLY A 64 -5.61 7.24 16.17
N PRO A 65 -4.44 7.30 15.49
CA PRO A 65 -3.92 6.18 14.71
C PRO A 65 -3.57 4.94 15.54
N GLY A 66 -3.33 5.09 16.85
CA GLY A 66 -3.12 3.95 17.76
C GLY A 66 -4.32 3.00 17.82
N TYR A 67 -5.53 3.51 17.57
CA TYR A 67 -6.79 2.77 17.61
C TYR A 67 -7.29 2.38 16.21
N LEU A 68 -6.43 2.45 15.18
CA LEU A 68 -6.81 2.08 13.82
C LEU A 68 -7.32 0.63 13.73
N HIS A 69 -6.76 -0.27 14.52
CA HIS A 69 -7.16 -1.67 14.57
C HIS A 69 -8.61 -1.84 15.08
N GLU A 70 -8.99 -1.13 16.15
CA GLU A 70 -10.38 -1.10 16.65
C GLU A 70 -11.34 -0.44 15.65
N HIS A 71 -10.89 0.65 14.99
CA HIS A 71 -11.67 1.28 13.92
C HIS A 71 -11.95 0.27 12.79
N CYS A 72 -10.94 -0.46 12.32
CA CYS A 72 -11.10 -1.48 11.28
C CYS A 72 -12.03 -2.61 11.72
N ASP A 73 -11.89 -3.12 12.94
CA ASP A 73 -12.78 -4.16 13.49
C ASP A 73 -14.24 -3.70 13.54
N ASN A 74 -14.49 -2.51 14.08
CA ASN A 74 -15.81 -1.91 14.12
C ASN A 74 -16.40 -1.70 12.72
N ARG A 75 -15.56 -1.38 11.72
CA ARG A 75 -16.01 -1.23 10.33
C ARG A 75 -16.36 -2.54 9.67
N HIS A 76 -15.59 -3.60 9.90
CA HIS A 76 -15.95 -4.93 9.42
C HIS A 76 -17.25 -5.44 10.04
N LYS A 77 -17.51 -5.14 11.32
CA LYS A 77 -18.80 -5.43 11.97
C LYS A 77 -19.98 -4.68 11.33
N GLN A 78 -19.75 -3.46 10.84
CA GLN A 78 -20.80 -2.61 10.24
C GLN A 78 -21.05 -2.86 8.75
N LEU A 79 -19.98 -3.06 7.97
CA LEU A 79 -20.02 -3.07 6.51
C LEU A 79 -19.77 -4.46 5.92
N GLY A 80 -19.34 -5.41 6.76
CA GLY A 80 -19.11 -6.80 6.38
C GLY A 80 -17.63 -7.11 6.05
N PRO A 81 -17.39 -8.22 5.33
CA PRO A 81 -16.05 -8.77 5.13
C PRO A 81 -15.14 -7.92 4.23
N ILE A 82 -15.71 -6.98 3.48
CA ILE A 82 -14.99 -6.06 2.61
C ILE A 82 -15.62 -4.67 2.70
N PHE A 83 -14.79 -3.64 2.84
CA PHE A 83 -15.24 -2.26 2.74
C PHE A 83 -14.14 -1.37 2.16
N ARG A 84 -14.53 -0.21 1.65
CA ARG A 84 -13.61 0.84 1.21
C ARG A 84 -13.77 2.09 2.06
N GLU A 85 -12.65 2.72 2.37
CA GLU A 85 -12.63 3.95 3.14
C GLU A 85 -11.45 4.84 2.69
N LYS A 86 -11.71 6.14 2.59
CA LYS A 86 -10.68 7.14 2.31
C LYS A 86 -10.14 7.70 3.61
N LEU A 87 -8.91 7.39 3.98
CA LEU A 87 -8.23 7.98 5.14
C LEU A 87 -7.19 9.00 4.65
N GLY A 88 -7.50 10.28 4.84
CA GLY A 88 -6.65 11.38 4.38
C GLY A 88 -6.73 11.52 2.86
N SER A 89 -5.55 11.56 2.25
CA SER A 89 -5.37 11.52 0.80
C SER A 89 -5.47 10.10 0.22
N THR A 90 -5.43 9.06 1.05
CA THR A 90 -5.32 7.66 0.60
C THR A 90 -6.67 6.95 0.68
N GLU A 91 -7.08 6.30 -0.42
CA GLU A 91 -8.22 5.39 -0.44
C GLU A 91 -7.74 3.94 -0.28
N MET A 92 -8.39 3.18 0.59
CA MET A 92 -8.02 1.81 0.92
C MET A 92 -9.23 0.88 0.89
N VAL A 93 -8.99 -0.36 0.48
CA VAL A 93 -9.95 -1.47 0.59
C VAL A 93 -9.45 -2.40 1.71
N PHE A 94 -10.33 -2.67 2.67
CA PHE A 94 -10.06 -3.52 3.81
C PHE A 94 -10.79 -4.84 3.61
N ILE A 95 -10.10 -5.95 3.87
CA ILE A 95 -10.59 -7.31 3.64
C ILE A 95 -10.37 -8.14 4.91
N ALA A 96 -11.43 -8.79 5.39
CA ALA A 96 -11.42 -9.68 6.55
C ALA A 96 -11.94 -11.09 6.24
N ASN A 97 -12.08 -11.45 4.96
CA ASN A 97 -12.46 -12.80 4.52
C ASN A 97 -11.25 -13.57 3.98
N THR A 98 -11.05 -14.81 4.46
CA THR A 98 -9.90 -15.65 4.13
C THR A 98 -9.81 -16.00 2.65
N ASP A 99 -10.94 -16.28 1.99
CA ASP A 99 -10.94 -16.65 0.58
C ASP A 99 -10.59 -15.45 -0.29
N MET A 100 -11.13 -14.27 0.02
CA MET A 100 -10.75 -13.02 -0.64
C MET A 100 -9.26 -12.70 -0.47
N ILE A 101 -8.73 -12.85 0.75
CA ILE A 101 -7.30 -12.65 1.03
C ILE A 101 -6.45 -13.62 0.21
N ARG A 102 -6.83 -14.90 0.18
CA ARG A 102 -6.15 -15.92 -0.64
C ARG A 102 -6.16 -15.53 -2.12
N THR A 103 -7.29 -15.06 -2.64
CA THR A 103 -7.40 -14.59 -4.02
C THR A 103 -6.49 -13.39 -4.29
N VAL A 104 -6.42 -12.41 -3.39
CA VAL A 104 -5.51 -11.26 -3.54
C VAL A 104 -4.05 -11.72 -3.57
N ILE A 105 -3.63 -12.54 -2.61
CA ILE A 105 -2.25 -13.04 -2.53
C ILE A 105 -1.89 -13.88 -3.77
N ALA A 106 -2.81 -14.72 -4.24
CA ALA A 106 -2.60 -15.52 -5.45
C ALA A 106 -2.45 -14.68 -6.72
N ASN A 107 -2.99 -13.45 -6.74
CA ASN A 107 -2.97 -12.55 -7.90
C ASN A 107 -2.01 -11.35 -7.75
N GLU A 108 -1.22 -11.26 -6.66
CA GLU A 108 -0.30 -10.15 -6.39
C GLU A 108 0.86 -10.07 -7.41
N GLY A 109 1.23 -11.22 -7.99
CA GLY A 109 2.32 -11.33 -8.95
C GLY A 109 3.70 -11.44 -8.29
N PRO A 110 4.79 -11.50 -9.09
CA PRO A 110 6.14 -11.77 -8.59
C PRO A 110 6.82 -10.58 -7.90
N LEU A 111 6.26 -9.37 -8.06
CA LEU A 111 6.81 -8.11 -7.59
C LEU A 111 5.78 -7.40 -6.70
N PRO A 112 5.63 -7.82 -5.43
CA PRO A 112 4.66 -7.23 -4.52
C PRO A 112 4.95 -5.75 -4.27
N HIS A 113 3.88 -4.99 -4.11
CA HIS A 113 3.93 -3.57 -3.78
C HIS A 113 3.40 -3.38 -2.36
N HIS A 114 4.20 -2.78 -1.49
CA HIS A 114 3.77 -2.44 -0.13
C HIS A 114 3.77 -0.93 0.07
N ASN A 115 2.93 -0.48 1.00
CA ASN A 115 2.80 0.94 1.31
C ASN A 115 3.95 1.39 2.22
N VAL A 116 4.70 2.40 1.78
CA VAL A 116 5.68 3.10 2.60
C VAL A 116 5.09 4.44 3.04
N PRO A 117 5.07 4.77 4.34
CA PRO A 117 4.58 6.06 4.80
C PRO A 117 5.28 7.23 4.12
N GLU A 118 4.52 8.19 3.60
CA GLU A 118 5.04 9.35 2.88
C GLU A 118 6.05 10.15 3.70
N ALA A 119 5.81 10.29 5.01
CA ALA A 119 6.73 10.97 5.93
C ALA A 119 8.13 10.32 5.94
N TRP A 120 8.22 9.00 5.76
CA TRP A 120 9.51 8.30 5.73
C TRP A 120 10.22 8.50 4.39
N LEU A 121 9.48 8.57 3.28
CA LEU A 121 10.03 8.91 1.97
C LEU A 121 10.54 10.36 1.97
N LEU A 122 9.77 11.30 2.52
CA LEU A 122 10.17 12.70 2.66
C LEU A 122 11.44 12.84 3.49
N TYR A 123 11.55 12.12 4.61
CA TYR A 123 12.77 12.11 5.41
C TYR A 123 13.99 11.66 4.59
N ASN A 124 13.84 10.58 3.82
CA ASN A 124 14.92 10.06 2.98
C ASN A 124 15.37 11.08 1.94
N GLN A 125 14.41 11.78 1.31
CA GLN A 125 14.68 12.84 0.35
C GLN A 125 15.42 14.02 1.01
N VAL A 126 14.93 14.52 2.14
CA VAL A 126 15.53 15.65 2.86
C VAL A 126 16.95 15.33 3.33
N LYS A 127 17.22 14.08 3.72
CA LYS A 127 18.54 13.64 4.19
C LYS A 127 19.44 13.09 3.08
N GLY A 128 18.93 12.96 1.85
CA GLY A 128 19.68 12.36 0.74
C GLY A 128 20.08 10.91 1.00
N ILE A 129 19.29 10.14 1.76
CA ILE A 129 19.60 8.75 2.10
C ILE A 129 18.78 7.77 1.27
N SER A 130 19.41 6.68 0.84
CA SER A 130 18.72 5.51 0.30
C SER A 130 18.64 4.44 1.37
N ARG A 131 17.51 3.72 1.43
CA ARG A 131 17.26 2.66 2.41
C ARG A 131 17.15 1.29 1.75
N GLY A 132 17.20 0.26 2.58
CA GLY A 132 17.19 -1.14 2.16
C GLY A 132 15.83 -1.65 1.66
N LEU A 133 15.68 -2.98 1.72
CA LEU A 133 14.61 -3.75 1.09
C LEU A 133 13.19 -3.15 1.24
N PHE A 134 12.82 -2.67 2.43
CA PHE A 134 11.50 -2.08 2.70
C PHE A 134 11.23 -0.77 1.94
N PHE A 135 12.22 -0.11 1.37
CA PHE A 135 12.02 1.15 0.62
C PHE A 135 12.14 0.96 -0.90
N GLN A 136 12.32 -0.29 -1.35
CA GLN A 136 12.42 -0.64 -2.75
C GLN A 136 11.11 -1.28 -3.23
N VAL A 137 10.78 -1.10 -4.50
CA VAL A 137 9.66 -1.75 -5.20
C VAL A 137 10.14 -2.30 -6.54
N GLY A 138 9.46 -3.29 -7.10
CA GLY A 138 9.81 -3.86 -8.41
C GLY A 138 11.15 -4.61 -8.43
N GLU A 139 11.89 -4.50 -9.54
CA GLU A 139 13.16 -5.23 -9.74
C GLU A 139 14.24 -4.95 -8.66
N PRO A 140 14.47 -3.70 -8.22
CA PRO A 140 15.39 -3.42 -7.10
C PRO A 140 15.02 -4.18 -5.82
N TRP A 141 13.72 -4.26 -5.50
CA TRP A 141 13.23 -5.04 -4.37
C TRP A 141 13.53 -6.52 -4.55
N LEU A 142 13.25 -7.09 -5.73
CA LEU A 142 13.46 -8.52 -6.00
C LEU A 142 14.93 -8.92 -5.89
N LYS A 143 15.84 -8.09 -6.41
CA LYS A 143 17.28 -8.30 -6.30
C LYS A 143 17.73 -8.39 -4.84
N LEU A 144 17.32 -7.42 -4.02
CA LEU A 144 17.63 -7.43 -2.59
C LEU A 144 16.97 -8.63 -1.90
N ARG A 145 15.67 -8.88 -2.13
CA ARG A 145 14.93 -9.97 -1.50
C ARG A 145 15.60 -11.32 -1.72
N ARG A 146 16.02 -11.61 -2.95
CA ARG A 146 16.74 -12.86 -3.29
C ARG A 146 18.05 -13.00 -2.53
N ALA A 147 18.83 -11.93 -2.40
CA ALA A 147 20.08 -11.96 -1.64
C ALA A 147 19.83 -12.19 -0.15
N PHE A 148 18.88 -11.46 0.45
CA PHE A 148 18.55 -11.58 1.87
C PHE A 148 17.95 -12.94 2.22
N ASN A 149 17.10 -13.52 1.36
CA ASN A 149 16.48 -14.82 1.62
C ASN A 149 17.51 -15.95 1.80
N LYS A 150 18.64 -15.91 1.09
CA LYS A 150 19.72 -16.91 1.23
C LYS A 150 20.40 -16.90 2.59
N VAL A 151 20.28 -15.80 3.34
CA VAL A 151 20.94 -15.64 4.63
C VAL A 151 19.92 -15.68 5.77
N LEU A 152 18.76 -15.04 5.59
CA LEU A 152 17.77 -14.88 6.65
C LEU A 152 16.70 -15.98 6.68
N LEU A 153 16.43 -16.61 5.54
CA LEU A 153 15.36 -17.61 5.38
C LEU A 153 15.90 -18.95 4.85
N ALA A 154 17.22 -19.11 4.78
CA ALA A 154 17.81 -20.39 4.43
C ALA A 154 17.54 -21.41 5.55
N ASP A 155 17.16 -22.61 5.15
CA ASP A 155 17.06 -23.74 6.06
C ASP A 155 18.49 -24.11 6.51
N PRO A 156 18.81 -24.06 7.82
CA PRO A 156 20.15 -24.42 8.31
C PRO A 156 20.55 -25.86 7.95
N GLY A 157 19.59 -26.74 7.60
CA GLY A 157 19.84 -28.10 7.12
C GLY A 157 20.15 -28.21 5.62
N GLN A 158 19.98 -27.15 4.83
CA GLN A 158 20.25 -27.13 3.39
C GLN A 158 21.48 -26.27 3.07
N THR A 159 22.64 -26.63 3.61
CA THR A 159 23.92 -26.12 3.10
C THR A 159 24.33 -26.95 1.89
N THR A 160 24.02 -26.46 0.69
CA THR A 160 24.66 -26.90 -0.57
C THR A 160 25.94 -26.13 -0.82
#